data_AF-A0A9D3RIL7-F1
#
_entry.id   AF-A0A9D3RIL7-F1
#
_cell.length_a   1.000
_cell.length_b   1.000
_cell.length_c   1.000
_cell.angle_alpha   90.00
_cell.angle_beta   90.00
_cell.angle_gamma   90.00
#
_symmetry.space_group_name_H-M   'P 1'
#
loop_
_entity.id
_entity.type
_entity.pdbx_description
1 polymer ?
#
loop_
_entity_poly.entity_id
_entity_poly.type
_entity_poly.pdbx_seq_one_letter_code
_entity_poly.pdbx_strand_id
1 'polypeptide(L)'
;MLCSQSYCCQTELEGEDVGACTAHTFACGAGVGIFLRVRESQVLFLAGKTKGCFYAPPYLDDYGETDQGLRRGNPLRLCRLRYRKIQKLWRQHSITEEIGHAQEANQTLVGIDWQHL
;
A
#
# COMPACT_ATOMS: atom_id res chain seq x y z
N MET A 1 0.25 10.58 -9.27
CA MET A 1 -0.15 9.18 -9.53
C MET A 1 1.10 8.43 -9.94
N LEU A 2 1.34 7.23 -9.40
CA LEU A 2 2.54 6.43 -9.65
C LEU A 2 2.14 5.07 -10.24
N CYS A 3 3.05 4.46 -10.99
CA CYS A 3 2.94 3.05 -11.31
C CYS A 3 3.17 2.22 -10.03
N SER A 4 2.32 1.22 -9.78
CA SER A 4 2.41 0.41 -8.55
C SER A 4 2.42 -1.09 -8.81
N GLN A 5 2.55 -1.55 -10.07
CA GLN A 5 2.63 -2.98 -10.44
C GLN A 5 3.00 -3.19 -11.92
N SER A 6 4.02 -2.50 -12.44
CA SER A 6 4.55 -2.76 -13.80
C SER A 6 6.02 -2.33 -13.91
N TYR A 7 6.78 -3.06 -14.74
CA TYR A 7 8.21 -2.81 -15.01
C TYR A 7 8.49 -1.49 -15.76
N CYS A 8 7.46 -0.81 -16.27
CA CYS A 8 7.61 0.36 -17.16
C CYS A 8 8.14 1.63 -16.48
N CYS A 9 8.15 1.70 -15.15
CA CYS A 9 8.58 2.88 -14.40
C CYS A 9 9.61 2.55 -13.31
N GLN A 10 10.41 1.50 -13.55
CA GLN A 10 11.48 1.15 -12.63
C GLN A 10 12.62 2.17 -12.69
N THR A 11 13.35 2.28 -11.58
CA THR A 11 14.55 3.10 -11.45
C THR A 11 15.54 2.37 -10.57
N GLU A 12 16.81 2.76 -10.65
CA GLU A 12 17.87 2.19 -9.83
C GLU A 12 17.95 2.92 -8.47
N LEU A 13 18.02 2.15 -7.39
CA LEU A 13 18.37 2.62 -6.05
C LEU A 13 19.53 1.78 -5.50
N GLU A 14 20.70 2.39 -5.39
CA GLU A 14 21.93 1.76 -4.88
C GLU A 14 22.30 0.48 -5.66
N GLY A 15 22.18 0.51 -6.99
CA GLY A 15 22.48 -0.63 -7.87
C GLY A 15 21.40 -1.70 -7.98
N GLU A 16 20.22 -1.49 -7.37
CA GLU A 16 19.08 -2.39 -7.47
C GLU A 16 17.90 -1.72 -8.19
N ASP A 17 17.29 -2.43 -9.13
CA ASP A 17 16.06 -1.96 -9.79
C ASP A 17 14.87 -2.04 -8.83
N VAL A 18 14.19 -0.90 -8.66
CA VAL A 18 13.00 -0.76 -7.82
C VAL A 18 11.83 -0.17 -8.60
N GLY A 19 10.60 -0.49 -8.18
CA GLY A 19 9.39 0.10 -8.73
C GLY A 19 9.22 1.58 -8.36
N ALA A 20 8.27 2.25 -9.01
CA ALA A 20 8.08 3.69 -8.86
C ALA A 20 7.56 4.08 -7.46
N CYS A 21 6.74 3.24 -6.82
CA CYS A 21 6.30 3.53 -5.45
C CYS A 21 7.48 3.44 -4.48
N THR A 22 8.27 2.36 -4.58
CA THR A 22 9.46 2.15 -3.76
C THR A 22 10.46 3.29 -3.95
N ALA A 23 10.77 3.68 -5.19
CA ALA A 23 11.64 4.82 -5.46
C ALA A 23 11.16 6.11 -4.77
N HIS A 24 9.85 6.37 -4.83
CA HIS A 24 9.26 7.54 -4.21
C HIS A 24 9.34 7.52 -2.67
N THR A 25 9.24 6.34 -2.04
CA THR A 25 9.40 6.26 -0.57
C THR A 25 10.82 6.65 -0.14
N PHE A 26 11.85 6.28 -0.91
CA PHE A 26 13.23 6.69 -0.61
C PHE A 26 13.44 8.20 -0.82
N ALA A 27 12.85 8.77 -1.87
CA ALA A 27 12.97 10.20 -2.15
C ALA A 27 12.20 11.10 -1.16
N CYS A 28 11.04 10.66 -0.67
CA CYS A 28 10.11 11.54 0.06
C CYS A 28 9.72 11.04 1.46
N GLY A 29 9.87 9.75 1.75
CA GLY A 29 9.33 9.10 2.94
C GLY A 29 10.36 8.36 3.80
N ALA A 30 11.66 8.60 3.57
CA ALA A 30 12.76 7.88 4.24
C ALA A 30 12.62 6.35 4.16
N GLY A 31 12.22 5.86 2.99
CA GLY A 31 12.00 4.43 2.72
C GLY A 31 10.63 3.89 3.16
N VAL A 32 9.73 4.72 3.72
CA VAL A 32 8.38 4.30 4.13
C VAL A 32 7.31 5.06 3.34
N GLY A 33 6.23 4.40 2.94
CA GLY A 33 5.16 5.04 2.17
C GLY A 33 3.79 4.39 2.29
N ILE A 34 2.76 5.19 2.05
CA ILE A 34 1.35 4.78 2.01
C ILE A 34 0.75 5.22 0.68
N PHE A 35 0.22 4.28 -0.09
CA PHE A 35 -0.35 4.53 -1.40
C PHE A 35 -1.77 3.97 -1.51
N LEU A 36 -2.67 4.70 -2.16
CA LEU A 36 -3.99 4.18 -2.50
C LEU A 36 -3.95 3.59 -3.91
N ARG A 37 -4.17 2.28 -4.01
CA ARG A 37 -4.40 1.59 -5.27
C ARG A 37 -5.87 1.72 -5.65
N VAL A 38 -6.14 2.68 -6.53
CA VAL A 38 -7.52 3.06 -6.88
C VAL A 38 -8.28 1.92 -7.54
N ARG A 39 -7.67 1.22 -8.50
CA ARG A 39 -8.33 0.13 -9.25
C ARG A 39 -8.68 -1.05 -8.36
N GLU A 40 -7.78 -1.41 -7.45
CA GLU A 40 -7.96 -2.54 -6.54
C GLU A 40 -8.79 -2.18 -5.29
N SER A 41 -9.03 -0.88 -5.05
CA SER A 41 -9.62 -0.36 -3.82
C SER A 41 -8.87 -0.88 -2.59
N GLN A 42 -7.57 -0.64 -2.55
CA GLN A 42 -6.69 -1.16 -1.51
C GLN A 42 -5.61 -0.15 -1.15
N VAL A 43 -5.15 -0.16 0.08
CA VAL A 43 -4.00 0.65 0.50
C VAL A 43 -2.76 -0.23 0.50
N LEU A 44 -1.67 0.31 -0.04
CA LEU A 44 -0.35 -0.32 -0.08
C LEU A 44 0.54 0.40 0.93
N PHE A 45 1.07 -0.36 1.88
CA PHE A 45 2.16 0.08 2.76
C PHE A 45 3.47 -0.48 2.23
N LEU A 46 4.49 0.36 2.15
CA LEU A 46 5.86 -0.02 1.78
C LEU A 46 6.84 0.42 2.86
N ALA A 47 7.86 -0.40 3.10
CA ALA A 47 8.98 -0.10 3.98
C ALA A 47 10.29 -0.72 3.45
N GLY A 48 11.31 0.11 3.24
CA GLY A 48 12.55 -0.29 2.58
C GLY A 48 12.31 -0.71 1.14
N LYS A 49 13.22 -1.54 0.60
CA LYS A 49 13.16 -2.00 -0.80
C LYS A 49 12.27 -3.23 -0.99
N THR A 50 12.09 -4.07 0.03
CA THR A 50 11.54 -5.44 -0.16
C THR A 50 10.37 -5.77 0.75
N LYS A 51 9.89 -4.82 1.56
CA LYS A 51 8.78 -5.08 2.49
C LYS A 51 7.58 -4.21 2.15
N GLY A 52 6.43 -4.85 2.25
CA GLY A 52 5.16 -4.17 2.13
C GLY A 52 4.02 -5.08 2.57
N CYS A 53 2.85 -4.47 2.69
CA CYS A 53 1.61 -5.19 2.90
C CYS A 53 0.44 -4.44 2.28
N PHE A 54 -0.65 -5.17 2.07
CA PHE A 54 -1.91 -4.57 1.71
C PHE A 54 -2.77 -4.32 2.95
N TYR A 55 -3.43 -3.17 2.96
CA TYR A 55 -4.30 -2.71 4.02
C TYR A 55 -5.68 -2.33 3.47
N ALA A 56 -6.71 -2.46 4.30
CA ALA A 56 -8.08 -2.16 3.90
C ALA A 56 -8.24 -0.66 3.53
N PRO A 57 -8.98 -0.33 2.46
CA PRO A 57 -9.17 1.05 2.05
C PRO A 57 -10.02 1.82 3.06
N PRO A 58 -9.87 3.16 3.14
CA PRO A 58 -10.72 4.00 3.95
C PRO A 58 -12.03 4.37 3.25
N TYR A 59 -12.42 3.69 2.18
CA TYR A 59 -13.63 3.97 1.39
C TYR A 59 -14.62 2.82 1.50
N LEU A 60 -15.89 3.15 1.76
CA LEU A 60 -16.99 2.20 1.93
C LEU A 60 -18.22 2.67 1.18
N ASP A 61 -19.06 1.72 0.77
CA ASP A 61 -20.40 2.04 0.29
C ASP A 61 -21.35 2.40 1.45
N ASP A 62 -22.61 2.70 1.12
CA ASP A 62 -23.63 3.11 2.09
C ASP A 62 -24.00 1.98 3.08
N TYR A 63 -23.59 0.73 2.81
CA TYR A 63 -23.78 -0.43 3.69
C TYR A 63 -22.55 -0.71 4.57
N GLY A 64 -21.47 0.06 4.41
CA GLY A 64 -20.23 -0.11 5.17
C GLY A 64 -19.30 -1.18 4.61
N GLU A 65 -19.54 -1.64 3.37
CA GLU A 65 -18.73 -2.65 2.70
C GLU A 65 -17.64 -2.01 1.83
N THR A 66 -16.55 -2.74 1.64
CA THR A 66 -15.52 -2.41 0.65
C THR A 66 -15.86 -3.04 -0.69
N ASP A 67 -15.51 -2.38 -1.80
CA ASP A 67 -15.65 -2.96 -3.15
C ASP A 67 -14.27 -3.29 -3.72
N GLN A 68 -13.80 -4.52 -3.48
CA GLN A 68 -12.50 -4.99 -3.95
C GLN A 68 -12.47 -5.02 -5.48
N GLY A 69 -11.47 -4.34 -6.06
CA GLY A 69 -11.36 -4.23 -7.52
C GLY A 69 -12.45 -3.37 -8.18
N LEU A 70 -13.24 -2.63 -7.38
CA LEU A 70 -14.38 -1.84 -7.85
C LEU A 70 -15.36 -2.65 -8.73
N ARG A 71 -15.52 -3.95 -8.42
CA ARG A 71 -16.26 -4.90 -9.25
C ARG A 71 -17.76 -4.73 -9.15
N ARG A 72 -18.26 -4.32 -7.98
CA ARG A 72 -19.70 -4.06 -7.77
C ARG A 72 -20.12 -2.74 -8.41
N GLY A 73 -19.20 -1.77 -8.46
CA GLY A 73 -19.45 -0.44 -9.03
C GLY A 73 -20.27 0.46 -8.10
N ASN A 74 -20.39 0.10 -6.82
CA ASN A 74 -21.06 0.94 -5.84
C ASN A 74 -20.25 2.22 -5.60
N PRO A 75 -20.90 3.40 -5.50
CA PRO A 75 -20.22 4.61 -5.07
C PRO A 75 -19.62 4.41 -3.67
N LEU A 76 -18.31 4.60 -3.56
CA LEU A 76 -17.61 4.54 -2.27
C LEU A 76 -17.37 5.94 -1.71
N ARG A 77 -17.57 6.11 -0.41
CA ARG A 77 -17.34 7.35 0.34
C ARG A 77 -16.26 7.15 1.38
N LEU A 78 -15.54 8.23 1.69
CA LEU A 78 -14.50 8.21 2.72
C LEU A 78 -15.10 7.94 4.11
N CYS A 79 -14.77 6.79 4.69
CA CYS A 79 -15.01 6.49 6.08
C CYS A 79 -13.95 7.20 6.95
N ARG A 80 -14.33 8.30 7.59
CA ARG A 80 -13.42 9.09 8.45
C ARG A 80 -12.78 8.27 9.56
N LEU A 81 -13.48 7.25 10.09
CA LEU A 81 -12.94 6.38 11.12
C LEU A 81 -11.76 5.55 10.60
N ARG A 82 -11.90 4.90 9.44
CA ARG A 82 -10.83 4.11 8.82
C ARG A 82 -9.65 4.99 8.40
N TYR A 83 -9.94 6.17 7.83
CA TYR A 83 -8.90 7.14 7.48
C TYR A 83 -8.07 7.56 8.71
N ARG A 84 -8.72 7.88 9.84
CA ARG A 84 -8.03 8.23 11.09
C ARG A 84 -7.15 7.10 11.62
N LYS A 85 -7.53 5.82 11.43
CA LYS A 85 -6.68 4.68 11.80
C LYS A 85 -5.38 4.68 10.99
N ILE A 86 -5.46 4.83 9.67
CA ILE A 86 -4.28 4.91 8.79
C ILE A 86 -3.41 6.12 9.17
N GLN A 87 -4.03 7.28 9.40
CA GLN A 87 -3.31 8.48 9.83
C GLN A 87 -2.60 8.28 11.18
N LYS A 88 -3.23 7.55 12.11
CA LYS A 88 -2.63 7.22 13.40
C LYS A 88 -1.40 6.32 13.22
N LEU A 89 -1.48 5.28 12.39
CA LEU A 89 -0.33 4.41 12.07
C LEU A 89 0.84 5.21 11.52
N TRP A 90 0.57 6.13 10.58
CA TRP A 90 1.60 7.02 10.03
C TRP A 90 2.24 7.90 11.10
N ARG A 91 1.43 8.61 11.89
CA ARG A 91 1.93 9.53 12.93
C ARG A 91 2.71 8.81 14.05
N GLN A 92 2.39 7.55 14.30
CA GLN A 92 3.06 6.72 15.30
C GLN A 92 4.28 5.97 14.76
N HIS A 93 4.59 6.10 13.46
CA HIS A 93 5.67 5.36 12.79
C HIS A 93 5.47 3.83 12.87
N SER A 94 4.23 3.37 13.01
CA SER A 94 3.87 1.95 13.17
C SER A 94 3.66 1.22 11.84
N ILE A 95 3.95 1.86 10.70
CA ILE A 95 3.75 1.24 9.37
C ILE A 95 4.62 -0.01 9.21
N THR A 96 5.89 0.06 9.62
CA THR A 96 6.81 -1.08 9.52
C THR A 96 6.39 -2.24 10.42
N GLU A 97 5.85 -1.94 11.61
CA GLU A 97 5.29 -2.94 12.53
C GLU A 97 4.06 -3.63 11.91
N GLU A 98 3.13 -2.84 11.35
CA GLU A 98 1.94 -3.38 10.68
C GLU A 98 2.30 -4.25 9.46
N ILE A 99 3.35 -3.87 8.71
CA ILE A 99 3.90 -4.71 7.63
C ILE A 99 4.42 -6.04 8.20
N GLY A 100 5.18 -6.01 9.30
CA GLY A 100 5.70 -7.20 9.96
C GLY A 100 4.58 -8.16 10.38
N HIS A 101 3.58 -7.65 11.11
CA HIS A 101 2.42 -8.45 11.54
C HIS A 101 1.65 -9.03 10.35
N ALA A 102 1.45 -8.25 9.28
CA ALA A 102 0.75 -8.71 8.09
C ALA A 102 1.51 -9.80 7.33
N GLN A 103 2.85 -9.70 7.25
CA GLN A 103 3.69 -10.72 6.61
C GLN A 103 3.74 -12.02 7.42
N GLU A 104 3.80 -11.93 8.75
CA GLU A 104 3.72 -13.08 9.65
C GLU A 104 2.37 -13.81 9.56
N ALA A 105 1.27 -13.05 9.51
CA ALA A 105 -0.07 -13.62 9.38
C ALA A 105 -0.31 -14.26 7.99
N ASN A 106 0.40 -13.81 6.96
CA ASN A 106 0.21 -14.23 5.57
C ASN A 106 1.40 -15.05 5.02
N GLN A 107 2.04 -15.90 5.83
CA GLN A 107 3.15 -16.76 5.40
C GLN A 107 2.87 -17.63 4.16
N THR A 108 1.61 -17.82 3.77
CA THR A 108 1.17 -18.54 2.56
C THR A 108 1.04 -17.69 1.30
N LEU A 109 1.11 -16.35 1.37
CA LEU A 109 1.13 -15.46 0.19
C LEU A 109 2.56 -15.30 -0.34
N VAL A 110 3.14 -16.42 -0.78
CA VAL A 110 4.41 -16.47 -1.51
C VAL A 110 4.15 -15.95 -2.91
N GLY A 111 4.53 -14.70 -3.22
CA GLY A 111 4.51 -14.25 -4.62
C GLY A 111 4.40 -12.76 -4.91
N ILE A 112 4.27 -11.88 -3.90
CA ILE A 112 4.33 -10.43 -4.16
C ILE A 112 5.78 -9.99 -4.04
N ASP A 113 6.34 -9.60 -5.18
CA ASP A 113 7.63 -8.92 -5.23
C ASP A 113 7.44 -7.43 -4.91
N TRP A 114 7.66 -7.07 -3.64
CA TRP A 114 7.51 -5.70 -3.16
C TRP A 114 8.55 -4.75 -3.76
N GLN A 115 9.69 -5.28 -4.26
CA GLN A 115 10.76 -4.47 -4.84
C GLN A 115 10.35 -3.79 -6.14
N HIS A 116 9.48 -4.45 -6.91
CA HIS A 116 9.05 -3.95 -8.21
C HIS A 116 7.75 -3.12 -8.17
N LEU A 117 7.26 -2.75 -6.97
CA LEU A 117 6.08 -1.89 -6.76
C LEU A 117 6.46 -0.41 -6.63
#